data_AF-A0A2E2N774-F1
#
_entry.id   AF-A0A2E2N774-F1
#
_cell.length_a   1.000
_cell.length_b   1.000
_cell.length_c   1.000
_cell.angle_alpha   90.00
_cell.angle_beta   90.00
_cell.angle_gamma   90.00
#
_symmetry.space_group_name_H-M   'P 1'
#
loop_
_entity.id
_entity.type
_entity.pdbx_description
1 polymer ?
#
loop_
_entity_poly.entity_id
_entity_poly.type
_entity_poly.pdbx_seq_one_letter_code
_entity_poly.pdbx_strand_id
1 'polypeptide(L)'
;MPAPPPESIDAYLDSLAPDRREAIEAVRGVIRANLPEGYEEGIQYRMIGYYVPHRLYAPGYHCDPKQPLPFASLASQKNHMALYLFCTYASEDEASWFRDKWTSTGKPLDMGKGCVRFKRLVDVPLEVVGECVRRVPVATFIETYEANLPPKIREKHMKLKARLEGDSEAPTMTMVETPAAPVAKKTRKKAAKKAGAKKAAKKTAKKATKKTAKKATKKTAKKATKKTAKKAAKKVGKKAATKKMTKKPPRRTTKRA
;
A
#
# COMPACT_ATOMS: atom_id res chain seq x y z
N MET A 1 -0.38 -21.92 -16.43
CA MET A 1 -1.03 -21.63 -15.14
C MET A 1 -0.13 -20.66 -14.39
N PRO A 2 -0.62 -19.54 -13.82
CA PRO A 2 0.20 -18.74 -12.91
C PRO A 2 0.57 -19.60 -11.69
N ALA A 3 1.78 -19.40 -11.15
CA ALA A 3 2.22 -20.10 -9.95
C ALA A 3 1.23 -19.86 -8.78
N PRO A 4 1.03 -20.85 -7.88
CA PRO A 4 0.22 -20.66 -6.69
C PRO A 4 0.79 -19.50 -5.84
N PRO A 5 -0.06 -18.77 -5.11
CA PRO A 5 0.42 -17.71 -4.22
C PRO A 5 1.34 -18.29 -3.15
N PRO A 6 2.42 -17.58 -2.76
CA PRO A 6 3.32 -17.99 -1.70
C PRO A 6 2.56 -18.05 -0.37
N GLU A 7 2.76 -19.12 0.40
CA GLU A 7 2.14 -19.29 1.72
C GLU A 7 3.09 -18.89 2.87
N SER A 8 4.40 -18.81 2.59
CA SER A 8 5.44 -18.38 3.52
C SER A 8 6.45 -17.44 2.85
N ILE A 9 7.23 -16.75 3.67
CA ILE A 9 8.32 -15.88 3.21
C ILE A 9 9.40 -16.70 2.50
N ASP A 10 9.76 -17.86 3.06
CA ASP A 10 10.77 -18.74 2.46
C ASP A 10 10.30 -19.26 1.10
N ALA A 11 9.03 -19.68 0.98
CA ALA A 11 8.45 -20.08 -0.29
C ALA A 11 8.43 -18.92 -1.31
N TYR A 12 8.23 -17.68 -0.84
CA TYR A 12 8.33 -16.51 -1.71
C TYR A 12 9.76 -16.32 -2.22
N LEU A 13 10.76 -16.30 -1.33
CA LEU A 13 12.17 -16.15 -1.68
C LEU A 13 12.64 -17.28 -2.59
N ASP A 14 12.20 -18.51 -2.34
CA ASP A 14 12.51 -19.68 -3.15
C ASP A 14 11.98 -19.61 -4.58
N SER A 15 10.85 -18.93 -4.77
CA SER A 15 10.27 -18.69 -6.09
C SER A 15 11.02 -17.66 -6.94
N LEU A 16 11.95 -16.91 -6.34
CA LEU A 16 12.68 -15.85 -7.03
C LEU A 16 13.95 -16.36 -7.72
N ALA A 17 14.28 -15.72 -8.84
CA ALA A 17 15.59 -15.86 -9.46
C ALA A 17 16.70 -15.41 -8.49
N PRO A 18 17.91 -16.02 -8.54
CA PRO A 18 18.96 -15.80 -7.54
C PRO A 18 19.35 -14.33 -7.36
N ASP A 19 19.47 -13.59 -8.46
CA ASP A 19 19.80 -12.15 -8.47
C ASP A 19 18.75 -11.30 -7.74
N ARG A 20 17.48 -11.66 -7.88
CA ARG A 20 16.36 -10.96 -7.23
C ARG A 20 16.20 -11.37 -5.78
N ARG A 21 16.46 -12.65 -5.48
CA ARG A 21 16.44 -13.16 -4.11
C ARG A 21 17.46 -12.40 -3.27
N GLU A 22 18.71 -12.30 -3.73
CA GLU A 22 19.78 -11.58 -3.05
C GLU A 22 19.39 -10.12 -2.76
N ALA A 23 18.89 -9.41 -3.78
CA ALA A 23 18.48 -8.02 -3.62
C ALA A 23 17.30 -7.87 -2.64
N ILE A 24 16.30 -8.76 -2.69
CA ILE A 24 15.14 -8.71 -1.78
C ILE A 24 15.55 -9.09 -0.36
N GLU A 25 16.42 -10.08 -0.17
CA GLU A 25 16.93 -10.48 1.14
C GLU A 25 17.75 -9.37 1.80
N ALA A 26 18.60 -8.68 1.03
CA ALA A 26 19.36 -7.54 1.53
C ALA A 26 18.44 -6.41 2.03
N VAL A 27 17.43 -6.03 1.23
CA VAL A 27 16.47 -5.00 1.64
C VAL A 27 15.62 -5.48 2.82
N ARG A 28 15.19 -6.75 2.82
CA ARG A 28 14.43 -7.36 3.92
C ARG A 28 15.22 -7.31 5.22
N GLY A 29 16.50 -7.67 5.19
CA GLY A 29 17.38 -7.63 6.36
C GLY A 29 17.46 -6.25 6.98
N VAL A 30 17.61 -5.22 6.15
CA VAL A 30 17.64 -3.81 6.58
C VAL A 30 16.32 -3.37 7.20
N ILE A 31 15.18 -3.73 6.58
CA ILE A 31 13.87 -3.39 7.13
C ILE A 31 13.70 -4.07 8.49
N ARG A 32 13.96 -5.37 8.61
CA ARG A 32 13.82 -6.11 9.87
C ARG A 32 14.71 -5.57 10.99
N ALA A 33 15.93 -5.16 10.67
CA ALA A 33 16.86 -4.58 11.64
C ALA A 33 16.41 -3.19 12.16
N ASN A 34 15.60 -2.48 11.39
CA ASN A 34 15.15 -1.12 11.71
C ASN A 34 13.66 -1.04 12.05
N LEU A 35 12.94 -2.17 11.99
CA LEU A 35 11.49 -2.21 12.15
C LEU A 35 11.12 -1.88 13.61
N PRO A 36 10.34 -0.82 13.87
CA PRO A 36 9.88 -0.52 15.22
C PRO A 36 9.05 -1.66 15.82
N GLU A 37 9.04 -1.75 17.15
CA GLU A 37 8.24 -2.74 17.85
C GLU A 37 6.73 -2.55 17.56
N GLY A 38 6.03 -3.67 17.40
CA GLY A 38 4.59 -3.72 17.14
C GLY A 38 4.22 -3.98 15.68
N TYR A 39 5.14 -3.84 14.73
CA TYR A 39 4.94 -4.34 13.37
C TYR A 39 5.22 -5.85 13.29
N GLU A 40 4.51 -6.52 12.39
CA GLU A 40 4.74 -7.93 12.05
C GLU A 40 5.12 -8.07 10.59
N GLU A 41 5.87 -9.14 10.29
CA GLU A 41 6.25 -9.54 8.94
C GLU A 41 5.44 -10.77 8.51
N GLY A 42 4.93 -10.77 7.28
CA GLY A 42 4.23 -11.92 6.70
C GLY A 42 4.00 -11.77 5.20
N ILE A 43 3.22 -12.67 4.63
CA ILE A 43 2.79 -12.55 3.23
C ILE A 43 1.52 -11.71 3.15
N GLN A 44 1.60 -10.56 2.47
CA GLN A 44 0.47 -9.72 2.12
C GLN A 44 0.42 -9.48 0.63
N TYR A 45 -0.76 -9.58 0.03
CA TYR A 45 -0.95 -9.38 -1.41
C TYR A 45 0.02 -10.19 -2.29
N ARG A 46 0.38 -11.42 -1.86
CA ARG A 46 1.34 -12.35 -2.50
C ARG A 46 2.80 -11.86 -2.51
N MET A 47 3.15 -10.97 -1.59
CA MET A 47 4.45 -10.32 -1.49
C MET A 47 4.84 -10.27 0.00
N ILE A 48 6.11 -10.01 0.31
CA ILE A 48 6.51 -9.81 1.70
C ILE A 48 5.92 -8.48 2.15
N GLY A 49 5.18 -8.47 3.26
CA GLY A 49 4.53 -7.31 3.82
C GLY A 49 4.88 -7.14 5.29
N TYR A 50 4.98 -5.88 5.70
CA TYR A 50 5.11 -5.45 7.08
C TYR A 50 3.86 -4.68 7.45
N TYR A 51 3.21 -5.06 8.54
CA TYR A 51 1.89 -4.54 8.89
C TYR A 51 1.70 -4.38 10.39
N VAL A 52 0.74 -3.53 10.75
CA VAL A 52 0.25 -3.44 12.13
C VAL A 52 -0.77 -4.56 12.35
N PRO A 53 -0.56 -5.45 13.33
CA PRO A 53 -1.45 -6.56 13.61
C PRO A 53 -2.78 -6.07 14.22
N HIS A 54 -3.85 -6.86 14.03
CA HIS A 54 -5.18 -6.50 14.51
C HIS A 54 -5.28 -6.32 16.02
N ARG A 55 -4.38 -6.94 16.81
CA ARG A 55 -4.30 -6.71 18.26
C ARG A 55 -4.00 -5.26 18.62
N LEU A 56 -3.25 -4.54 17.77
CA LEU A 56 -2.93 -3.12 17.97
C LEU A 56 -3.89 -2.21 17.22
N TYR A 57 -4.45 -2.70 16.10
CA TYR A 57 -5.37 -1.92 15.27
C TYR A 57 -6.54 -2.77 14.75
N ALA A 58 -7.54 -2.96 15.62
CA ALA A 58 -8.68 -3.84 15.38
C ALA A 58 -9.53 -3.50 14.13
N PRO A 59 -9.77 -2.21 13.79
CA PRO A 59 -10.56 -1.87 12.60
C PRO A 59 -9.93 -2.29 11.26
N GLY A 60 -8.61 -2.51 11.22
CA GLY A 60 -7.89 -2.90 10.01
C GLY A 60 -7.83 -1.82 8.93
N TYR A 61 -7.29 -2.19 7.76
CA TYR A 61 -7.16 -1.29 6.61
C TYR A 61 -8.53 -1.06 5.95
N HIS A 62 -8.88 0.21 5.68
CA HIS A 62 -10.15 0.61 5.04
C HIS A 62 -11.43 0.13 5.78
N CYS A 63 -11.38 0.03 7.11
CA CYS A 63 -12.44 -0.58 7.92
C CYS A 63 -12.74 -2.04 7.54
N ASP A 64 -11.74 -2.81 7.13
CA ASP A 64 -11.84 -4.25 6.95
C ASP A 64 -11.04 -4.98 8.04
N PRO A 65 -11.70 -5.55 9.07
CA PRO A 65 -11.05 -6.33 10.12
C PRO A 65 -10.30 -7.57 9.64
N LYS A 66 -10.40 -7.93 8.35
CA LYS A 66 -9.65 -9.03 7.74
C LYS A 66 -8.30 -8.61 7.18
N GLN A 67 -8.07 -7.31 7.03
CA GLN A 67 -6.87 -6.76 6.42
C GLN A 67 -6.09 -5.94 7.46
N PRO A 68 -4.89 -6.38 7.87
CA PRO A 68 -4.08 -5.59 8.78
C PRO A 68 -3.56 -4.34 8.06
N LEU A 69 -3.23 -3.29 8.83
CA LEU A 69 -2.82 -2.00 8.27
C LEU A 69 -1.41 -2.12 7.66
N PRO A 70 -1.24 -2.00 6.33
CA PRO A 70 0.06 -2.18 5.69
C PRO A 70 0.98 -0.99 5.97
N PHE A 71 2.23 -1.27 6.32
CA PHE A 71 3.28 -0.29 6.59
C PHE A 71 4.35 -0.27 5.48
N ALA A 72 4.85 -1.44 5.11
CA ALA A 72 5.79 -1.58 4.00
C ALA A 72 5.56 -2.90 3.27
N SER A 73 6.03 -3.03 2.02
CA SER A 73 6.01 -4.30 1.31
C SER A 73 7.15 -4.42 0.31
N LEU A 74 7.67 -5.62 0.13
CA LEU A 74 8.72 -5.95 -0.83
C LEU A 74 8.19 -6.90 -1.89
N ALA A 75 8.37 -6.49 -3.14
CA ALA A 75 7.80 -7.15 -4.29
C ALA A 75 8.82 -7.37 -5.41
N SER A 76 8.79 -8.54 -6.02
CA SER A 76 9.41 -8.85 -7.29
C SER A 76 8.36 -8.78 -8.40
N GLN A 77 8.38 -7.70 -9.19
CA GLN A 77 7.50 -7.51 -10.35
C GLN A 77 8.22 -7.96 -11.62
N LYS A 78 7.49 -8.19 -12.73
CA LYS A 78 8.09 -8.73 -13.97
C LYS A 78 9.38 -8.02 -14.42
N ASN A 79 9.42 -6.69 -14.35
CA ASN A 79 10.52 -5.88 -14.90
C ASN A 79 11.39 -5.16 -13.85
N HIS A 80 11.01 -5.19 -12.58
CA HIS A 80 11.67 -4.47 -11.49
C HIS A 80 11.32 -5.09 -10.14
N MET A 81 12.11 -4.80 -9.12
CA MET A 81 11.74 -4.98 -7.73
C MET A 81 11.14 -3.68 -7.21
N ALA A 82 10.14 -3.79 -6.35
CA ALA A 82 9.43 -2.66 -5.79
C ALA A 82 9.41 -2.72 -4.27
N LEU A 83 9.80 -1.61 -3.66
CA LEU A 83 9.64 -1.35 -2.24
C LEU A 83 8.46 -0.39 -2.08
N TYR A 84 7.38 -0.88 -1.47
CA TYR A 84 6.23 -0.10 -1.09
C TYR A 84 6.44 0.44 0.32
N LEU A 85 6.38 1.75 0.50
CA LEU A 85 6.52 2.45 1.78
C LEU A 85 5.25 3.22 2.03
N PHE A 86 4.32 2.63 2.79
CA PHE A 86 3.05 3.27 3.11
C PHE A 86 3.24 4.43 4.09
N CYS A 87 4.30 4.42 4.90
CA CYS A 87 4.69 5.56 5.73
C CYS A 87 4.89 6.84 4.90
N THR A 88 5.62 6.76 3.79
CA THR A 88 5.82 7.88 2.85
C THR A 88 4.56 8.27 2.08
N TYR A 89 3.59 7.35 1.96
CA TYR A 89 2.30 7.67 1.33
C TYR A 89 1.36 8.42 2.29
N ALA A 90 1.43 8.09 3.58
CA ALA A 90 0.58 8.66 4.61
C ALA A 90 1.07 10.04 5.09
N SER A 91 2.37 10.33 5.00
CA SER A 91 2.95 11.62 5.40
C SER A 91 3.76 12.24 4.26
N GLU A 92 3.38 13.44 3.81
CA GLU A 92 4.16 14.17 2.79
C GLU A 92 5.51 14.65 3.33
N ASP A 93 5.61 14.89 4.65
CA ASP A 93 6.86 15.28 5.29
C ASP A 93 7.87 14.14 5.24
N GLU A 94 7.43 12.91 5.56
CA GLU A 94 8.27 11.72 5.43
C GLU A 94 8.60 11.41 3.96
N ALA A 95 7.64 11.64 3.05
CA ALA A 95 7.88 11.49 1.61
C ALA A 95 8.95 12.46 1.09
N SER A 96 8.94 13.71 1.56
CA SER A 96 9.88 14.75 1.17
C SER A 96 11.26 14.47 1.75
N TRP A 97 11.34 14.18 3.05
CA TRP A 97 12.58 13.78 3.72
C TRP A 97 13.25 12.58 3.02
N PHE A 98 12.46 11.56 2.68
CA PHE A 98 12.98 10.36 2.01
C PHE A 98 13.54 10.67 0.62
N ARG A 99 12.87 11.53 -0.17
CA ARG A 99 13.33 11.94 -1.50
C ARG A 99 14.62 12.76 -1.40
N ASP A 100 14.69 13.70 -0.47
CA ASP A 100 15.87 14.56 -0.30
C ASP A 100 17.07 13.73 0.17
N LYS A 101 16.86 12.85 1.15
CA LYS A 101 17.91 11.97 1.65
C LYS A 101 18.38 11.00 0.56
N TRP A 102 17.47 10.38 -0.20
CA TRP A 102 17.84 9.47 -1.29
C TRP A 102 18.62 10.19 -2.39
N THR A 103 18.15 11.36 -2.85
CA THR A 103 18.83 12.11 -3.91
C THR A 103 20.20 12.62 -3.48
N SER A 104 20.40 12.93 -2.19
CA SER A 104 21.71 13.29 -1.64
C SER A 104 22.77 12.17 -1.77
N THR A 105 22.35 10.92 -1.92
CA THR A 105 23.27 9.78 -2.12
C THR A 105 23.81 9.69 -3.55
N GLY A 106 23.28 10.49 -4.49
CA GLY A 106 23.61 10.43 -5.91
C GLY A 106 23.04 9.21 -6.66
N LYS A 107 22.28 8.33 -5.98
CA LYS A 107 21.64 7.17 -6.59
C LYS A 107 20.35 7.56 -7.33
N PRO A 108 20.02 6.88 -8.44
CA PRO A 108 18.78 7.18 -9.17
C PRO A 108 17.56 6.86 -8.30
N LEU A 109 16.55 7.72 -8.35
CA LEU A 109 15.27 7.53 -7.66
C LEU A 109 14.15 7.40 -8.69
N ASP A 110 13.60 6.19 -8.84
CA ASP A 110 12.36 5.95 -9.57
C ASP A 110 11.22 5.67 -8.59
N MET A 111 10.53 6.72 -8.15
CA MET A 111 9.50 6.63 -7.10
C MET A 111 8.14 7.17 -7.57
N GLY A 112 7.07 6.44 -7.23
CA GLY A 112 5.69 6.95 -7.26
C GLY A 112 5.32 7.70 -5.98
N LYS A 113 4.03 7.66 -5.59
CA LYS A 113 3.59 8.27 -4.31
C LYS A 113 4.07 7.55 -3.05
N GLY A 114 4.43 6.27 -3.17
CA GLY A 114 4.90 5.45 -2.04
C GLY A 114 5.48 4.10 -2.51
N CYS A 115 5.98 4.06 -3.75
CA CYS A 115 6.51 2.86 -4.38
C CYS A 115 7.82 3.23 -5.06
N VAL A 116 8.93 2.72 -4.53
CA VAL A 116 10.27 2.85 -5.09
C VAL A 116 10.53 1.63 -5.96
N ARG A 117 10.89 1.86 -7.23
CA ARG A 117 11.22 0.80 -8.19
C ARG A 117 12.72 0.77 -8.40
N PHE A 118 13.30 -0.42 -8.31
CA PHE A 118 14.72 -0.62 -8.54
C PHE A 118 14.95 -1.94 -9.30
N LYS A 119 16.06 -2.02 -10.01
CA LYS A 119 16.45 -3.24 -10.76
C LYS A 119 17.64 -3.95 -10.14
N ARG A 120 18.52 -3.21 -9.46
CA ARG A 120 19.74 -3.72 -8.86
C ARG A 120 19.86 -3.20 -7.44
N LEU A 121 20.43 -4.00 -6.56
CA LEU A 121 20.65 -3.63 -5.17
C LEU A 121 21.58 -2.41 -5.03
N VAL A 122 22.58 -2.29 -5.92
CA VAL A 122 23.53 -1.16 -5.92
C VAL A 122 22.88 0.20 -6.14
N ASP A 123 21.69 0.24 -6.73
CA ASP A 123 20.93 1.48 -6.97
C ASP A 123 20.11 1.90 -5.74
N VAL A 124 20.05 1.07 -4.69
CA VAL A 124 19.29 1.30 -3.46
C VAL A 124 20.24 1.73 -2.33
N PRO A 125 20.09 2.94 -1.76
CA PRO A 125 20.76 3.32 -0.52
C PRO A 125 20.06 2.65 0.66
N LEU A 126 20.55 1.47 1.03
CA LEU A 126 20.01 0.65 2.11
C LEU A 126 19.92 1.42 3.44
N GLU A 127 20.93 2.22 3.78
CA GLU A 127 20.92 3.06 4.98
C GLU A 127 19.72 4.00 5.04
N VAL A 128 19.39 4.65 3.92
CA VAL A 128 18.24 5.58 3.83
C VAL A 128 16.93 4.82 3.99
N VAL A 129 16.84 3.58 3.47
CA VAL A 129 15.66 2.72 3.68
C VAL A 129 15.51 2.34 5.15
N GLY A 130 16.60 1.96 5.81
CA GLY A 130 16.60 1.65 7.25
C GLY A 130 16.18 2.84 8.10
N GLU A 131 16.77 4.02 7.85
CA GLU A 131 16.39 5.26 8.53
C GLU A 131 14.89 5.59 8.31
N CYS A 132 14.39 5.46 7.07
CA CYS A 132 12.98 5.71 6.76
C CYS A 132 12.02 4.82 7.56
N VAL A 133 12.37 3.53 7.72
CA VAL A 133 11.55 2.58 8.48
C VAL A 133 11.59 2.89 9.97
N ARG A 134 12.78 3.19 10.50
CA ARG A 134 12.98 3.47 11.94
C ARG A 134 12.28 4.74 12.41
N ARG A 135 12.13 5.74 11.53
CA ARG A 135 11.57 7.06 11.87
C ARG A 135 10.10 7.05 12.24
N VAL A 136 9.36 5.99 11.90
CA VAL A 136 7.90 5.96 12.02
C VAL A 136 7.46 4.86 13.00
N PRO A 137 7.27 5.19 14.29
CA PRO A 137 6.68 4.27 15.26
C PRO A 137 5.26 3.86 14.89
N VAL A 138 4.83 2.68 15.35
CA VAL A 138 3.48 2.14 15.10
C VAL A 138 2.38 3.12 15.49
N ALA A 139 2.47 3.73 16.67
CA ALA A 139 1.46 4.68 17.16
C ALA A 139 1.32 5.90 16.22
N THR A 140 2.44 6.55 15.89
CA THR A 140 2.49 7.68 14.95
C THR A 140 1.95 7.31 13.57
N PHE A 141 2.23 6.09 13.11
CA PHE A 141 1.70 5.62 11.84
C PHE A 141 0.17 5.47 11.85
N ILE A 142 -0.39 4.89 12.93
CA ILE A 142 -1.84 4.73 13.10
C ILE A 142 -2.51 6.10 13.13
N GLU A 143 -1.98 7.05 13.91
CA GLU A 143 -2.51 8.41 14.01
C GLU A 143 -2.49 9.13 12.64
N THR A 144 -1.37 9.05 11.93
CA THR A 144 -1.22 9.62 10.59
C THR A 144 -2.22 8.98 9.62
N TYR A 145 -2.41 7.67 9.71
CA TYR A 145 -3.38 6.95 8.88
C TYR A 145 -4.80 7.42 9.16
N GLU A 146 -5.22 7.47 10.43
CA GLU A 146 -6.56 7.89 10.84
C GLU A 146 -6.86 9.34 10.47
N ALA A 147 -5.86 10.23 10.56
CA ALA A 147 -5.98 11.63 10.15
C ALA A 147 -6.26 11.79 8.65
N ASN A 148 -5.72 10.88 7.82
CA ASN A 148 -5.92 10.87 6.37
C ASN A 148 -7.21 10.17 5.93
N LEU A 149 -7.96 9.55 6.84
CA LEU A 149 -9.20 8.88 6.49
C LEU A 149 -10.30 9.90 6.11
N PRO A 150 -11.09 9.62 5.05
CA PRO A 150 -12.26 10.42 4.74
C PRO A 150 -13.23 10.44 5.94
N PRO A 151 -13.97 11.55 6.19
CA PRO A 151 -14.83 11.68 7.37
C PRO A 151 -15.81 10.51 7.58
N LYS A 152 -16.40 10.00 6.48
CA LYS A 152 -17.32 8.86 6.51
C LYS A 152 -16.64 7.55 6.95
N ILE A 153 -15.38 7.37 6.56
CA ILE A 153 -14.60 6.18 6.90
C ILE A 153 -14.12 6.28 8.36
N ARG A 154 -13.73 7.48 8.81
CA ARG A 154 -13.39 7.74 10.21
C ARG A 154 -14.55 7.47 11.15
N GLU A 155 -15.76 7.90 10.80
CA GLU A 155 -16.97 7.59 11.58
C GLU A 155 -17.23 6.07 11.66
N LYS A 156 -17.03 5.35 10.54
CA LYS A 156 -17.12 3.88 10.52
C LYS A 156 -16.03 3.24 11.37
N HIS A 157 -14.80 3.75 11.34
CA HIS A 157 -13.70 3.31 12.22
C HIS A 157 -14.08 3.45 13.68
N MET A 158 -14.58 4.62 14.10
CA MET A 158 -15.00 4.88 15.48
C MET A 158 -16.10 3.90 15.92
N LYS A 159 -17.14 3.73 15.10
CA LYS A 159 -18.25 2.80 15.40
C LYS A 159 -17.80 1.35 15.50
N LEU A 160 -16.92 0.93 14.60
CA LEU A 160 -16.38 -0.43 14.59
C LEU A 160 -15.44 -0.67 15.78
N LYS A 161 -14.59 0.31 16.09
CA LYS A 161 -13.69 0.28 17.25
C LYS A 161 -14.50 0.15 18.54
N ALA A 162 -15.49 1.02 18.76
CA ALA A 162 -16.37 0.97 19.93
C ALA A 162 -17.14 -0.36 20.05
N ARG A 163 -17.55 -0.96 18.93
CA ARG A 163 -18.18 -2.28 18.94
C ARG A 163 -17.20 -3.38 19.35
N LEU A 164 -16.00 -3.40 18.78
CA LEU A 164 -14.98 -4.41 19.09
C LEU A 164 -14.46 -4.27 20.53
N GLU A 165 -14.37 -3.04 21.05
CA GLU A 165 -14.06 -2.74 22.45
C GLU A 165 -15.21 -3.15 23.39
N GLY A 166 -16.46 -2.84 23.04
CA GLY A 166 -17.63 -3.26 23.83
C GLY A 166 -17.88 -4.77 23.85
N ASP A 167 -17.54 -5.48 22.77
CA ASP A 167 -17.59 -6.95 22.71
C ASP A 167 -16.43 -7.60 23.51
N SER A 168 -15.38 -6.85 23.85
CA SER A 168 -14.25 -7.31 24.69
C SER A 168 -14.34 -6.88 26.15
N GLU A 169 -15.26 -5.97 26.50
CA GLU A 169 -15.65 -5.60 27.88
C GLU A 169 -16.85 -6.41 28.43
N ALA A 170 -17.15 -7.59 27.87
CA ALA A 170 -18.01 -8.55 28.57
C ALA A 170 -17.25 -9.08 29.81
N PRO A 171 -17.86 -9.06 31.02
CA PRO A 171 -17.14 -9.19 32.26
C PRO A 171 -16.44 -10.56 32.34
N THR A 172 -15.16 -10.51 32.69
CA THR A 172 -14.40 -11.66 33.16
C THR A 172 -15.22 -12.31 34.29
N MET A 173 -15.78 -13.48 34.00
CA MET A 173 -16.40 -14.34 35.00
C MET A 173 -15.35 -14.58 36.08
N THR A 174 -15.53 -13.93 37.23
CA THR A 174 -14.83 -14.20 38.48
C THR A 174 -15.00 -15.69 38.76
N MET A 175 -13.90 -16.43 38.69
CA MET A 175 -13.86 -17.78 39.26
C MET A 175 -14.08 -17.63 40.76
N VAL A 176 -15.31 -17.84 41.20
CA VAL A 176 -15.61 -18.07 42.61
C VAL A 176 -15.27 -19.52 42.91
N GLU A 177 -14.48 -19.68 43.96
CA GLU A 177 -13.98 -20.92 44.53
C GLU A 177 -15.02 -22.04 44.67
N THR A 178 -14.50 -23.25 44.52
CA THR A 178 -15.13 -24.53 44.83
C THR A 178 -15.63 -24.57 46.28
N PRO A 179 -16.71 -25.31 46.57
CA PRO A 179 -16.46 -26.43 47.48
C PRO A 179 -17.11 -27.75 47.06
N ALA A 180 -16.34 -28.79 47.37
CA ALA A 180 -16.62 -30.21 47.59
C ALA A 180 -17.99 -30.81 47.24
N ALA A 181 -17.91 -31.96 46.55
CA ALA A 181 -18.97 -32.94 46.35
C ALA A 181 -19.64 -33.43 47.66
N PRO A 182 -20.82 -34.07 47.56
CA PRO A 182 -20.75 -35.54 47.59
C PRO A 182 -21.62 -36.24 46.54
N VAL A 183 -21.20 -37.49 46.31
CA VAL A 183 -21.67 -38.49 45.35
C VAL A 183 -23.06 -39.02 45.68
N ALA A 184 -23.93 -39.18 44.67
CA ALA A 184 -24.98 -40.20 44.67
C ALA A 184 -25.37 -40.65 43.24
N LYS A 185 -25.26 -41.96 43.01
CA LYS A 185 -25.62 -42.72 41.81
C LYS A 185 -27.14 -42.73 41.55
N LYS A 186 -27.58 -42.73 40.28
CA LYS A 186 -28.56 -43.71 39.74
C LYS A 186 -28.85 -43.58 38.22
N THR A 187 -28.48 -44.64 37.49
CA THR A 187 -29.22 -45.39 36.45
C THR A 187 -30.02 -44.69 35.32
N ARG A 188 -29.45 -44.78 34.10
CA ARG A 188 -29.96 -45.48 32.89
C ARG A 188 -31.46 -45.34 32.52
N LYS A 189 -31.76 -44.69 31.38
CA LYS A 189 -32.73 -45.23 30.39
C LYS A 189 -32.47 -44.70 28.96
N LYS A 190 -32.55 -45.63 28.02
CA LYS A 190 -32.33 -45.55 26.57
C LYS A 190 -33.68 -45.37 25.87
N ALA A 191 -33.77 -44.55 24.84
CA ALA A 191 -34.76 -44.66 23.76
C ALA A 191 -34.18 -44.07 22.46
N ALA A 192 -34.53 -44.67 21.33
CA ALA A 192 -33.82 -44.62 20.06
C ALA A 192 -34.76 -44.26 18.88
N LYS A 193 -34.13 -43.86 17.74
CA LYS A 193 -34.63 -43.91 16.33
C LYS A 193 -35.74 -42.90 15.95
N LYS A 194 -35.87 -42.32 14.74
CA LYS A 194 -35.48 -42.56 13.32
C LYS A 194 -35.54 -41.16 12.61
N ALA A 195 -34.62 -40.74 11.72
CA ALA A 195 -34.45 -41.03 10.27
C ALA A 195 -35.49 -40.41 9.29
N GLY A 196 -34.98 -39.63 8.31
CA GLY A 196 -35.59 -39.31 6.99
C GLY A 196 -36.14 -37.87 6.83
N ALA A 197 -36.15 -37.18 5.68
CA ALA A 197 -35.43 -37.18 4.40
C ALA A 197 -36.04 -36.04 3.52
N LYS A 198 -35.32 -35.63 2.46
CA LYS A 198 -35.70 -34.82 1.26
C LYS A 198 -35.53 -33.29 1.37
N LYS A 199 -34.59 -32.63 0.67
CA LYS A 199 -34.41 -32.36 -0.79
C LYS A 199 -35.50 -31.48 -1.43
N ALA A 200 -35.14 -30.22 -1.71
CA ALA A 200 -35.52 -29.38 -2.86
C ALA A 200 -34.52 -28.20 -2.89
N ALA A 201 -33.97 -27.66 -3.98
CA ALA A 201 -34.02 -27.93 -5.41
C ALA A 201 -32.71 -27.40 -6.05
N LYS A 202 -32.42 -27.91 -7.24
CA LYS A 202 -31.17 -27.78 -8.01
C LYS A 202 -31.36 -26.78 -9.17
N LYS A 203 -30.36 -25.89 -9.35
CA LYS A 203 -29.89 -25.24 -10.61
C LYS A 203 -30.82 -24.31 -11.42
N THR A 204 -30.30 -23.11 -11.67
CA THR A 204 -30.15 -22.42 -13.00
C THR A 204 -29.16 -21.25 -12.80
N ALA A 205 -27.93 -21.27 -13.33
CA ALA A 205 -27.50 -20.95 -14.70
C ALA A 205 -27.72 -19.48 -15.14
N LYS A 206 -26.61 -18.75 -15.28
CA LYS A 206 -26.26 -17.73 -16.29
C LYS A 206 -27.31 -16.68 -16.73
N LYS A 207 -26.85 -15.42 -16.68
CA LYS A 207 -27.04 -14.32 -17.66
C LYS A 207 -28.12 -13.27 -17.34
N ALA A 208 -27.69 -12.19 -16.70
CA ALA A 208 -28.18 -10.84 -16.98
C ALA A 208 -26.99 -9.88 -17.07
N THR A 209 -26.37 -9.86 -18.25
CA THR A 209 -25.48 -8.79 -18.71
C THR A 209 -26.29 -7.55 -19.10
N LYS A 210 -25.73 -6.36 -18.80
CA LYS A 210 -25.84 -5.10 -19.57
C LYS A 210 -27.01 -4.15 -19.22
N LYS A 211 -26.70 -3.12 -18.41
CA LYS A 211 -27.15 -1.69 -18.45
C LYS A 211 -27.03 -1.13 -17.01
N THR A 212 -25.87 -0.62 -16.58
CA THR A 212 -25.57 0.83 -16.62
C THR A 212 -24.05 1.08 -16.61
N ALA A 213 -23.36 0.66 -17.67
CA ALA A 213 -21.99 1.10 -17.97
C ALA A 213 -21.97 1.73 -19.37
N LYS A 214 -22.60 2.92 -19.51
CA LYS A 214 -22.45 3.79 -20.69
C LYS A 214 -22.96 5.22 -20.44
N LYS A 215 -22.47 5.92 -19.41
CA LYS A 215 -22.61 7.40 -19.34
C LYS A 215 -21.63 8.08 -18.37
N ALA A 216 -20.32 7.94 -18.61
CA ALA A 216 -19.33 8.91 -18.12
C ALA A 216 -18.03 8.97 -18.95
N THR A 217 -17.89 8.17 -20.00
CA THR A 217 -16.85 8.33 -21.04
C THR A 217 -17.42 9.03 -22.28
N LYS A 218 -17.89 10.27 -22.14
CA LYS A 218 -18.08 11.21 -23.28
C LYS A 218 -18.28 12.66 -22.83
N LYS A 219 -17.45 13.20 -21.94
CA LYS A 219 -17.42 14.68 -21.70
C LYS A 219 -16.07 15.28 -21.28
N THR A 220 -14.96 14.61 -21.56
CA THR A 220 -13.60 15.20 -21.41
C THR A 220 -12.65 14.97 -22.59
N ALA A 221 -13.12 14.34 -23.67
CA ALA A 221 -12.33 14.15 -24.91
C ALA A 221 -12.60 15.22 -26.01
N LYS A 222 -13.33 16.31 -25.72
CA LYS A 222 -13.53 17.43 -26.67
C LYS A 222 -13.05 18.81 -26.17
N LYS A 223 -12.37 18.86 -25.02
CA LYS A 223 -11.79 20.10 -24.45
C LYS A 223 -10.25 20.08 -24.35
N ALA A 224 -9.60 18.99 -24.79
CA ALA A 224 -8.14 18.87 -24.85
C ALA A 224 -7.54 19.09 -26.26
N THR A 225 -8.36 19.14 -27.32
CA THR A 225 -7.87 19.36 -28.71
C THR A 225 -7.97 20.81 -29.19
N LYS A 226 -8.58 21.73 -28.42
CA LYS A 226 -8.62 23.18 -28.76
C LYS A 226 -7.62 24.03 -27.97
N LYS A 227 -6.96 23.48 -26.94
CA LYS A 227 -5.98 24.22 -26.09
C LYS A 227 -4.52 23.99 -26.51
N THR A 228 -4.24 22.95 -27.29
CA THR A 228 -2.88 22.61 -27.77
C THR A 228 -2.53 23.29 -29.11
N ALA A 229 -3.51 23.76 -29.88
CA ALA A 229 -3.26 24.54 -31.11
C ALA A 229 -2.94 26.03 -30.85
N LYS A 230 -3.40 26.62 -29.73
CA LYS A 230 -3.17 28.06 -29.43
C LYS A 230 -1.83 28.34 -28.74
N LYS A 231 -1.16 27.32 -28.18
CA LYS A 231 0.15 27.46 -27.50
C LYS A 231 1.35 27.24 -28.43
N ALA A 232 1.15 26.57 -29.58
CA ALA A 232 2.18 26.39 -30.60
C ALA A 232 2.40 27.65 -31.47
N ALA A 233 1.35 28.43 -31.77
CA ALA A 233 1.48 29.66 -32.57
C ALA A 233 2.20 30.82 -31.83
N LYS A 234 2.16 30.87 -30.50
CA LYS A 234 2.79 31.96 -29.72
C LYS A 234 4.30 31.77 -29.51
N LYS A 235 4.83 30.55 -29.70
CA LYS A 235 6.26 30.24 -29.49
C LYS A 235 7.11 30.43 -30.75
N VAL A 236 6.50 30.44 -31.95
CA VAL A 236 7.19 30.72 -33.22
C VAL A 236 7.39 32.23 -33.44
N GLY A 237 6.44 33.08 -33.03
CA GLY A 237 6.56 34.55 -33.17
C GLY A 237 7.66 35.19 -32.30
N LYS A 238 7.97 34.62 -31.13
CA LYS A 238 8.97 35.20 -30.20
C LYS A 238 10.43 34.87 -30.58
N LYS A 239 10.66 33.86 -31.44
CA LYS A 239 11.99 33.48 -31.94
C LYS A 239 12.38 34.21 -33.23
N ALA A 240 11.42 34.79 -33.95
CA ALA A 240 11.67 35.61 -35.14
C ALA A 240 11.98 37.09 -34.83
N ALA A 241 11.53 37.60 -33.67
CA ALA A 241 11.76 38.99 -33.28
C ALA A 241 13.17 39.27 -32.71
N THR A 242 13.83 38.27 -32.12
CA THR A 242 15.18 38.41 -31.54
C THR A 242 16.32 38.27 -32.56
N LYS A 243 16.03 37.83 -33.79
CA LYS A 243 17.04 37.69 -34.86
C LYS A 243 17.09 38.88 -35.83
N LYS A 244 16.24 39.91 -35.64
CA LYS A 244 16.15 41.10 -36.52
C LYS A 244 16.81 42.38 -35.95
N MET A 245 17.45 42.34 -34.77
CA MET A 245 18.05 43.52 -34.12
C MET A 245 19.61 43.54 -34.10
N THR A 246 20.30 42.85 -35.01
CA THR A 246 21.78 42.91 -35.12
C THR A 246 22.29 43.16 -36.55
N LYS A 247 21.63 44.02 -37.33
CA LYS A 247 22.23 44.63 -38.53
C LYS A 247 22.21 46.15 -38.39
N LYS A 248 23.26 46.70 -37.79
CA LYS A 248 23.63 48.12 -37.87
C LYS A 248 24.91 48.19 -38.72
N PRO A 249 24.94 48.92 -39.84
CA PRO A 249 26.12 48.94 -40.72
C PRO A 249 27.24 49.81 -40.12
N PRO A 250 28.53 49.45 -40.23
CA PRO A 250 29.61 50.33 -39.81
C PRO A 250 29.85 51.46 -40.81
N ARG A 251 30.03 52.66 -40.24
CA ARG A 251 30.39 53.92 -40.89
C ARG A 251 31.75 53.83 -41.58
N ARG A 252 31.80 54.36 -42.80
CA ARG A 252 32.99 54.61 -43.61
C ARG A 252 33.75 55.81 -43.03
N THR A 253 34.99 55.61 -42.60
CA THR A 253 35.94 56.70 -42.29
C THR A 253 37.22 56.47 -43.07
N THR A 254 37.37 57.27 -44.13
CA THR A 254 38.62 57.56 -44.81
C THR A 254 39.58 58.22 -43.84
N LYS A 255 40.79 57.69 -43.67
CA LYS A 255 41.93 58.49 -43.23
C LYS A 255 43.09 58.27 -44.18
N ARG A 256 43.61 59.40 -44.61
CA ARG A 256 44.60 59.70 -45.64
C ARG A 256 45.83 60.23 -44.90
N ALA A 257 46.99 60.04 -45.52
CA ALA A 257 48.35 60.39 -45.07
C ALA A 257 48.94 59.41 -44.05
#